data_AF-A0A1X6YDS7-F1
#
_entry.id   AF-A0A1X6YDS7-F1
#
_cell.length_a   1.000
_cell.length_b   1.000
_cell.length_c   1.000
_cell.angle_alpha   90.00
_cell.angle_beta   90.00
_cell.angle_gamma   90.00
#
_symmetry.space_group_name_H-M   'P 1'
#
loop_
_entity.id
_entity.type
_entity.pdbx_description
1 polymer ?
#
loop_
_entity_poly.entity_id
_entity_poly.type
_entity_poly.pdbx_seq_one_letter_code
_entity_poly.pdbx_strand_id
1 'polypeptide(L)'
;MFARTITAFTLALAGPLAAQQTAAPEGAEVYFVEPADGATVSSPVRVVFGLSGMGVAPAGTEADGTGHHHLLIDRPPFGEGAEGETSEPLPADDNHVHFGGGQTETSVELEPGDHTLQLVLGDWSHIPHDPPVTSEVITITVE
;
A
#
# COMPACT_ATOMS: atom_id res chain seq x y z
N MET A 1 34.68 -60.40 -5.39
CA MET A 1 33.97 -59.75 -4.26
C MET A 1 33.63 -58.34 -4.67
N PHE A 2 32.36 -58.07 -4.98
CA PHE A 2 31.89 -56.76 -5.44
C PHE A 2 31.51 -55.89 -4.24
N ALA A 3 32.20 -54.76 -4.04
CA ALA A 3 31.84 -53.76 -3.05
C ALA A 3 30.76 -52.84 -3.62
N ARG A 4 29.57 -52.85 -3.00
CA ARG A 4 28.45 -51.97 -3.35
C ARG A 4 28.56 -50.70 -2.52
N THR A 5 28.88 -49.58 -3.15
CA THR A 5 28.75 -48.25 -2.56
C THR A 5 27.28 -47.82 -2.67
N ILE A 6 26.61 -47.66 -1.53
CA ILE A 6 25.27 -47.06 -1.47
C ILE A 6 25.47 -45.58 -1.15
N THR A 7 25.32 -44.72 -2.15
CA THR A 7 25.22 -43.28 -1.94
C THR A 7 23.78 -42.96 -1.57
N ALA A 8 23.54 -42.61 -0.31
CA ALA A 8 22.26 -42.06 0.13
C ALA A 8 22.16 -40.62 -0.38
N PHE A 9 21.16 -40.34 -1.20
CA PHE A 9 20.84 -39.00 -1.68
C PHE A 9 19.77 -38.41 -0.76
N THR A 10 20.15 -37.49 0.12
CA THR A 10 19.22 -36.74 0.96
C THR A 10 18.52 -35.69 0.10
N LEU A 11 17.24 -35.88 -0.16
CA LEU A 11 16.41 -34.88 -0.84
C LEU A 11 16.05 -33.79 0.18
N ALA A 12 16.69 -32.62 0.06
CA ALA A 12 16.30 -31.44 0.83
C ALA A 12 14.97 -30.91 0.27
N LEU A 13 13.90 -30.98 1.07
CA LEU A 13 12.63 -30.33 0.78
C LEU A 13 12.81 -28.82 0.96
N ALA A 14 12.97 -28.09 -0.13
CA ALA A 14 12.81 -26.64 -0.14
C ALA A 14 11.31 -26.33 -0.08
N GLY A 15 10.81 -25.93 1.09
CA GLY A 15 9.47 -25.35 1.20
C GLY A 15 9.41 -23.99 0.46
N PRO A 16 8.22 -23.53 0.04
CA PRO A 16 8.09 -22.21 -0.57
C PRO A 16 8.58 -21.15 0.42
N LEU A 17 9.52 -20.31 0.00
CA LEU A 17 9.78 -19.03 0.65
C LEU A 17 8.52 -18.19 0.42
N ALA A 18 7.67 -18.04 1.44
CA ALA A 18 6.77 -16.90 1.47
C ALA A 18 7.68 -15.65 1.43
N ALA A 19 7.49 -14.78 0.43
CA ALA A 19 8.17 -13.50 0.42
C ALA A 19 7.79 -12.78 1.71
N GLN A 20 8.77 -12.50 2.55
CA GLN A 20 8.55 -11.75 3.79
C GLN A 20 8.15 -10.33 3.39
N GLN A 21 7.02 -9.84 3.91
CA GLN A 21 6.58 -8.46 3.66
C GLN A 21 7.64 -7.47 4.16
N THR A 22 7.70 -6.32 3.50
CA THR A 22 8.65 -5.26 3.83
C THR A 22 8.26 -4.61 5.17
N ALA A 23 9.14 -4.65 6.17
CA ALA A 23 8.83 -4.10 7.49
C ALA A 23 8.70 -2.57 7.47
N ALA A 24 7.77 -2.03 8.25
CA ALA A 24 7.70 -0.59 8.57
C ALA A 24 8.35 -0.29 9.94
N PRO A 25 9.04 0.84 10.09
CA PRO A 25 9.52 1.27 11.40
C PRO A 25 8.35 1.66 12.32
N GLU A 26 8.54 1.47 13.62
CA GLU A 26 7.54 1.88 14.62
C GLU A 26 7.28 3.39 14.53
N GLY A 27 6.00 3.77 14.53
CA GLY A 27 5.58 5.18 14.43
C GLY A 27 5.60 5.76 13.02
N ALA A 28 5.82 4.95 11.97
CA ALA A 28 5.57 5.37 10.61
C ALA A 28 4.08 5.71 10.42
N GLU A 29 3.81 6.83 9.74
CA GLU A 29 2.45 7.33 9.52
C GLU A 29 2.33 7.92 8.11
N VAL A 30 1.22 7.60 7.44
CA VAL A 30 0.78 8.27 6.22
C VAL A 30 -0.52 9.00 6.53
N TYR A 31 -0.67 10.24 6.07
CA TYR A 31 -1.79 11.09 6.47
C TYR A 31 -2.19 12.07 5.37
N PHE A 32 -3.42 12.56 5.46
CA PHE A 32 -3.90 13.64 4.62
C PHE A 32 -3.44 14.99 5.17
N VAL A 33 -2.82 15.80 4.31
CA VAL A 33 -2.62 17.23 4.56
C VAL A 33 -3.84 18.00 4.09
N GLU A 34 -4.43 17.59 2.96
CA GLU A 34 -5.64 18.14 2.35
C GLU A 34 -6.30 17.02 1.51
N PRO A 35 -7.64 16.91 1.44
CA PRO A 35 -8.62 17.62 2.26
C PRO A 35 -8.64 17.09 3.71
N ALA A 36 -9.25 17.86 4.61
CA ALA A 36 -9.53 17.39 5.96
C ALA A 36 -10.80 16.50 5.97
N ASP A 37 -10.91 15.65 7.00
CA ASP A 37 -12.15 14.91 7.25
C ASP A 37 -13.35 15.85 7.43
N GLY A 38 -14.46 15.52 6.79
CA GLY A 38 -15.69 16.31 6.74
C GLY A 38 -15.65 17.53 5.81
N ALA A 39 -14.61 17.69 4.99
CA ALA A 39 -14.51 18.84 4.08
C ALA A 39 -15.54 18.78 2.94
N THR A 40 -16.12 19.94 2.62
CA THR A 40 -16.86 20.17 1.38
C THR A 40 -15.94 20.81 0.35
N VAL A 41 -15.82 20.22 -0.84
CA VAL A 41 -14.86 20.58 -1.89
C VAL A 41 -15.52 20.57 -3.28
N SER A 42 -14.86 21.17 -4.27
CA SER A 42 -15.30 21.11 -5.68
C SER A 42 -14.43 20.15 -6.49
N SER A 43 -14.99 19.48 -7.50
CA SER A 43 -14.20 18.69 -8.45
C SER A 43 -13.43 19.58 -9.45
N PRO A 44 -12.17 19.24 -9.80
CA PRO A 44 -11.40 18.11 -9.28
C PRO A 44 -10.89 18.38 -7.86
N VAL A 45 -10.94 17.34 -7.03
CA VAL A 45 -10.51 17.39 -5.64
C VAL A 45 -8.99 17.31 -5.59
N ARG A 46 -8.37 18.35 -5.03
CA ARG A 46 -6.95 18.32 -4.70
C ARG A 46 -6.74 17.51 -3.43
N VAL A 47 -5.83 16.55 -3.51
CA VAL A 47 -5.46 15.69 -2.39
C VAL A 47 -3.95 15.77 -2.19
N VAL A 48 -3.53 16.07 -0.97
CA VAL A 48 -2.13 16.23 -0.58
C VAL A 48 -1.84 15.25 0.55
N PHE A 49 -0.79 14.46 0.36
CA PHE A 49 -0.38 13.38 1.25
C PHE A 49 0.85 13.79 2.05
N GLY A 50 0.94 13.30 3.28
CA GLY A 50 2.13 13.37 4.11
C GLY A 50 2.59 11.98 4.52
N LEU A 51 3.90 11.87 4.79
CA LEU A 51 4.56 10.68 5.31
C LEU A 51 5.53 11.10 6.40
N SER A 52 5.58 10.34 7.49
CA SER A 52 6.53 10.52 8.60
C SER A 52 7.04 9.16 9.07
N GLY A 53 8.29 9.13 9.56
CA GLY A 53 8.99 7.90 9.93
C GLY A 53 9.55 7.06 8.77
N MET A 54 9.26 7.41 7.50
CA MET A 54 9.72 6.70 6.30
C MET A 54 10.03 7.65 5.13
N GLY A 55 10.71 7.12 4.10
CA GLY A 55 10.99 7.83 2.85
C GLY A 55 10.03 7.46 1.71
N VAL A 56 9.97 8.31 0.68
CA VAL A 56 9.25 8.01 -0.56
C VAL A 56 10.23 7.59 -1.64
N ALA A 57 9.99 6.45 -2.29
CA ALA A 57 10.77 5.97 -3.42
C ALA A 57 9.83 5.54 -4.57
N PRO A 58 10.24 5.67 -5.85
CA PRO A 58 9.44 5.17 -6.95
C PRO A 58 9.20 3.66 -6.87
N ALA A 59 8.03 3.21 -7.31
CA ALA A 59 7.75 1.79 -7.50
C ALA A 59 8.83 1.14 -8.40
N GLY A 60 9.17 -0.11 -8.10
CA GLY A 60 10.27 -0.85 -8.72
C GLY A 60 11.66 -0.49 -8.18
N THR A 61 11.79 0.51 -7.30
CA THR A 61 13.05 0.85 -6.63
C THR A 61 13.04 0.33 -5.20
N GLU A 62 13.72 -0.79 -4.97
CA GLU A 62 13.90 -1.34 -3.63
C GLU A 62 14.91 -0.48 -2.85
N ALA A 63 14.44 0.18 -1.79
CA ALA A 63 15.26 0.95 -0.87
C ALA A 63 14.71 0.84 0.55
N ASP A 64 15.62 0.65 1.52
CA ASP A 64 15.28 0.44 2.93
C ASP A 64 14.46 1.60 3.51
N GLY A 65 13.39 1.25 4.24
CA GLY A 65 12.54 2.25 4.93
C GLY A 65 11.81 3.18 3.98
N THR A 66 11.55 2.75 2.74
CA THR A 66 10.82 3.53 1.74
C THR A 66 9.62 2.79 1.17
N GLY A 67 8.70 3.56 0.62
CA GLY A 67 7.56 3.08 -0.13
C GLY A 67 6.99 4.17 -1.04
N HIS A 68 5.78 3.96 -1.54
CA HIS A 68 5.04 4.94 -2.30
C HIS A 68 3.56 4.95 -1.93
N HIS A 69 2.92 6.10 -2.17
CA HIS A 69 1.54 6.32 -1.78
C HIS A 69 0.56 5.60 -2.69
N HIS A 70 -0.57 5.24 -2.11
CA HIS A 70 -1.78 4.84 -2.81
C HIS A 70 -2.95 5.58 -2.17
N LEU A 71 -3.94 5.96 -2.98
CA LEU A 71 -5.20 6.53 -2.53
C LEU A 71 -6.33 5.55 -2.86
N LEU A 72 -7.04 5.12 -1.82
CA LEU A 72 -8.23 4.29 -1.89
C LEU A 72 -9.46 5.21 -1.88
N ILE A 73 -10.40 4.97 -2.78
CA ILE A 73 -11.59 5.80 -2.99
C ILE A 73 -12.84 4.91 -2.93
N ASP A 74 -13.82 5.28 -2.12
CA ASP A 74 -15.17 4.68 -2.07
C ASP A 74 -15.20 3.15 -1.92
N ARG A 75 -14.35 2.66 -1.01
CA ARG A 75 -14.26 1.23 -0.69
C ARG A 75 -14.15 1.01 0.82
N PRO A 76 -14.34 -0.24 1.31
CA PRO A 76 -14.13 -0.54 2.73
C PRO A 76 -12.74 -0.11 3.21
N PRO A 77 -12.59 0.21 4.51
CA PRO A 77 -11.29 0.49 5.09
C PRO A 77 -10.28 -0.61 4.77
N PHE A 78 -9.04 -0.22 4.57
CA PHE A 78 -7.95 -1.13 4.23
C PHE A 78 -7.87 -2.29 5.23
N GLY A 79 -7.85 -3.52 4.69
CA GLY A 79 -7.84 -4.77 5.49
C GLY A 79 -9.24 -5.30 5.86
N GLU A 80 -10.30 -4.51 5.69
CA GLU A 80 -11.70 -4.93 5.88
C GLU A 80 -12.40 -5.33 4.58
N GLY A 81 -11.70 -5.26 3.44
CA GLY A 81 -12.18 -5.67 2.12
C GLY A 81 -12.26 -7.19 1.93
N ALA A 82 -12.63 -7.61 0.71
CA ALA A 82 -12.60 -9.03 0.34
C ALA A 82 -11.17 -9.58 0.50
N GLU A 83 -11.05 -10.73 1.18
CA GLU A 83 -9.80 -11.49 1.36
C GLU A 83 -8.73 -10.88 2.29
N GLY A 84 -9.00 -9.76 2.98
CA GLY A 84 -8.09 -9.25 4.01
C GLY A 84 -6.73 -8.80 3.45
N GLU A 85 -6.79 -8.06 2.34
CA GLU A 85 -5.77 -7.39 1.47
C GLU A 85 -4.52 -6.76 2.12
N THR A 86 -3.90 -7.43 3.09
CA THR A 86 -2.80 -6.90 3.88
C THR A 86 -1.44 -7.39 3.42
N SER A 87 -1.40 -8.43 2.57
CA SER A 87 -0.17 -9.13 2.15
C SER A 87 -0.03 -9.34 0.65
N GLU A 88 -0.95 -8.78 -0.14
CA GLU A 88 -0.93 -8.87 -1.60
C GLU A 88 -0.70 -7.47 -2.21
N PRO A 89 -0.20 -7.39 -3.45
CA PRO A 89 -0.09 -6.11 -4.13
C PRO A 89 -1.45 -5.41 -4.21
N LEU A 90 -1.47 -4.10 -3.98
CA LEU A 90 -2.70 -3.33 -4.09
C LEU A 90 -3.32 -3.47 -5.50
N PRO A 91 -4.64 -3.69 -5.60
CA PRO A 91 -5.31 -3.85 -6.89
C PRO A 91 -5.11 -2.65 -7.82
N ALA A 92 -5.08 -2.92 -9.12
CA ALA A 92 -5.11 -1.90 -10.16
C ALA A 92 -6.54 -1.80 -10.73
N ASP A 93 -7.41 -1.11 -10.00
CA ASP A 93 -8.82 -0.88 -10.36
C ASP A 93 -9.21 0.60 -10.13
N ASP A 94 -10.47 0.92 -10.39
CA ASP A 94 -10.98 2.31 -10.33
C ASP A 94 -11.02 2.88 -8.90
N ASN A 95 -10.94 2.03 -7.86
CA ASN A 95 -10.95 2.46 -6.46
C ASN A 95 -9.54 2.65 -5.87
N HIS A 96 -8.48 2.36 -6.63
CA HIS A 96 -7.09 2.46 -6.19
C HIS A 96 -6.27 3.32 -7.14
N VAL A 97 -5.85 4.50 -6.67
CA VAL A 97 -4.95 5.39 -7.41
C VAL A 97 -3.52 5.17 -6.94
N HIS A 98 -2.63 4.87 -7.88
CA HIS A 98 -1.23 4.52 -7.61
C HIS A 98 -0.29 5.71 -7.82
N PHE A 99 0.58 5.99 -6.85
CA PHE A 99 1.57 7.07 -6.92
C PHE A 99 3.00 6.53 -6.96
N GLY A 100 3.24 5.55 -7.84
CA GLY A 100 4.53 4.88 -8.02
C GLY A 100 5.65 5.78 -8.56
N GLY A 101 5.40 7.06 -8.87
CA GLY A 101 6.43 8.04 -9.20
C GLY A 101 6.98 8.80 -7.98
N GLY A 102 6.46 8.53 -6.79
CA GLY A 102 6.77 9.26 -5.56
C GLY A 102 5.98 10.56 -5.41
N GLN A 103 4.79 10.65 -5.99
CA GLN A 103 3.92 11.81 -5.86
C GLN A 103 3.47 11.99 -4.40
N THR A 104 3.32 13.25 -4.01
CA THR A 104 2.81 13.66 -2.68
C THR A 104 1.53 14.48 -2.78
N GLU A 105 1.05 14.74 -3.99
CA GLU A 105 -0.26 15.34 -4.24
C GLU A 105 -0.83 14.84 -5.57
N THR A 106 -2.15 14.98 -5.72
CA THR A 106 -2.88 14.70 -6.95
C THR A 106 -4.13 15.57 -7.06
N SER A 107 -4.75 15.53 -8.23
CA SER A 107 -6.09 16.08 -8.49
C SER A 107 -6.95 14.92 -9.00
N VAL A 108 -8.01 14.57 -8.28
CA VAL A 108 -8.94 13.47 -8.63
C VAL A 108 -10.28 14.03 -9.04
N GLU A 109 -10.82 13.53 -10.15
CA GLU A 109 -12.21 13.82 -10.56
C GLU A 109 -13.14 12.92 -9.77
N LEU A 110 -14.08 13.52 -9.03
CA LEU A 110 -15.10 12.83 -8.27
C LEU A 110 -16.48 13.40 -8.64
N GLU A 111 -17.49 12.54 -8.71
CA GLU A 111 -18.86 12.99 -8.96
C GLU A 111 -19.39 13.79 -7.75
N PRO A 112 -20.42 14.64 -7.90
CA PRO A 112 -21.04 15.28 -6.75
C PRO A 112 -21.65 14.25 -5.78
N GLY A 113 -21.33 14.34 -4.49
CA GLY A 113 -21.75 13.38 -3.47
C GLY A 113 -20.74 13.20 -2.33
N ASP A 114 -21.05 12.27 -1.42
CA ASP A 114 -20.14 11.89 -0.34
C ASP A 114 -19.16 10.82 -0.83
N HIS A 115 -17.89 10.99 -0.49
CA HIS A 115 -16.80 10.08 -0.85
C HIS A 115 -15.95 9.71 0.37
N THR A 116 -15.46 8.47 0.42
CA THR A 116 -14.48 8.05 1.42
C THR A 116 -13.09 7.95 0.79
N LEU A 117 -12.08 8.44 1.51
CA LEU A 117 -10.69 8.43 1.08
C LEU A 117 -9.80 7.80 2.16
N GLN A 118 -8.83 6.98 1.75
CA GLN A 118 -7.80 6.45 2.64
C GLN A 118 -6.44 6.34 1.93
N LEU A 119 -5.35 6.60 2.64
CA LEU A 119 -4.00 6.40 2.14
C LEU A 119 -3.41 5.08 2.64
N VAL A 120 -2.65 4.43 1.77
CA VAL A 120 -1.87 3.22 2.09
C VAL A 120 -0.48 3.38 1.51
N LEU A 121 0.55 3.09 2.31
CA LEU A 121 1.93 3.02 1.82
C LEU A 121 2.25 1.59 1.38
N GLY A 122 2.54 1.43 0.09
CA GLY A 122 3.06 0.18 -0.47
C GLY A 122 4.57 0.23 -0.62
N ASP A 123 5.21 -0.93 -0.54
CA ASP A 123 6.63 -1.08 -0.82
C ASP A 123 6.94 -0.95 -2.31
N TRP A 124 8.19 -1.20 -2.71
CA TRP A 124 8.61 -1.10 -4.11
C TRP A 124 7.79 -1.97 -5.09
N SER A 125 7.11 -3.00 -4.61
CA SER A 125 6.31 -3.94 -5.39
C SER A 125 4.78 -3.73 -5.26
N HIS A 126 4.36 -2.63 -4.62
CA HIS A 126 2.96 -2.30 -4.29
C HIS A 126 2.36 -3.18 -3.19
N ILE A 127 3.19 -3.96 -2.47
CA ILE A 127 2.73 -4.75 -1.33
C ILE A 127 2.73 -3.85 -0.09
N PRO A 128 1.64 -3.80 0.70
CA PRO A 128 1.62 -3.08 1.97
C PRO A 128 2.74 -3.53 2.91
N HIS A 129 3.31 -2.58 3.65
CA HIS A 129 4.30 -2.89 4.68
C HIS A 129 3.72 -3.73 5.84
N ASP A 130 4.58 -4.34 6.66
CA ASP A 130 4.20 -5.04 7.89
C ASP A 130 4.83 -4.38 9.14
N PRO A 131 4.05 -3.82 10.08
CA PRO A 131 2.60 -3.62 9.98
C PRO A 131 2.24 -2.64 8.86
N PRO A 132 0.99 -2.66 8.34
CA PRO A 132 0.55 -1.70 7.35
C PRO A 132 0.66 -0.26 7.83
N VAL A 133 1.13 0.62 6.94
CA VAL A 133 1.17 2.07 7.18
C VAL A 133 0.01 2.70 6.41
N THR A 134 -1.06 2.99 7.13
CA THR A 134 -2.33 3.51 6.58
C THR A 134 -2.71 4.81 7.26
N SER A 135 -3.47 5.66 6.59
CA SER A 135 -4.13 6.80 7.23
C SER A 135 -5.42 6.36 7.91
N GLU A 136 -5.98 7.26 8.72
CA GLU A 136 -7.40 7.27 9.02
C GLU A 136 -8.21 7.35 7.71
N VAL A 137 -9.43 6.81 7.73
CA VAL A 137 -10.39 7.02 6.65
C VAL A 137 -11.02 8.39 6.86
N ILE A 138 -11.02 9.22 5.81
CA ILE A 138 -11.72 10.51 5.82
C ILE A 138 -12.96 10.45 4.92
N THR A 139 -13.97 11.24 5.24
CA THR A 139 -15.15 11.47 4.41
C THR A 139 -15.13 12.91 3.89
N ILE A 140 -15.42 13.10 2.61
CA ILE A 140 -15.58 14.43 2.01
C ILE A 140 -16.90 14.51 1.25
N THR A 141 -17.39 15.72 1.01
CA THR A 141 -18.55 15.98 0.14
C THR A 141 -18.12 16.82 -1.05
N VAL A 142 -18.45 16.38 -2.26
CA VAL A 142 -18.17 17.09 -3.51
C VAL A 142 -19.43 17.82 -3.98
N GLU A 143 -19.32 19.13 -4.26
CA GLU A 143 -20.40 20.01 -4.76
C GLU A 143 -20.05 20.73 -6.08
#